data_AF-A0A1L9WSF1-F1
#
_entry.id   AF-A0A1L9WSF1-F1
#
_cell.length_a   1.000
_cell.length_b   1.000
_cell.length_c   1.000
_cell.angle_alpha   90.00
_cell.angle_beta   90.00
_cell.angle_gamma   90.00
#
_symmetry.space_group_name_H-M   'P 1'
#
loop_
_entity.id
_entity.type
_entity.pdbx_description
1 polymer ?
#
loop_
_entity_poly.entity_id
_entity_poly.type
_entity_poly.pdbx_seq_one_letter_code
_entity_poly.pdbx_strand_id
1 'polypeptide(L)'
;MRLITFLPAFAAFYLAHGLEARLPGYGVEEFSWEMETSPGGPTVILSGTIQEIYAELIKINPTYDGDFAELAANNPPGDIVAQTLLKDDVRGLRAILRAAFSHLAVLEDFCSVQDELYLNSLPQEPEAGELIEDPAVWLTWPRLRRLALYNPCVEGYFVKGLLQCSPNLTHMVLTRPDCYMDEALPSDVVDRLPWLGLQWVLVVNTREGHRRDARVRDHYLPAALGQASFWSRLHRAEQRTRWIDDSGEAMVGGALITYADVPVSSGQDGEGDDDIPLSQEWTTTTGNDESTPLTELSSSRSSAAETMRITPYPVPPSTVLAMTGQYPPQTYRGLQDLTREIAALQERLRQRDANQYLSFKHVSAEDLHSLEESRDQVRRAVRLTYFPDIETLLIKVPTLHHEKAHRSFAEETVTALTNMGVRVMEREPTGAGRYTARSASRKEADSSYRNGLLRPTGTDWPHFVIESGLSESLSRLRQDVNWWIANSGGRVLLVLLLKVSRSDQTLTIEKYFPQRQPVTRARVAAGGPGFIPQRITTTVVKVGTTHPSVQGPPVVLEFHRVIGRQPVAPRERNVVFAHATLIELALMIFK
;
A
#
# COMPACT_ATOMS: atom_id res chain seq x y z
N MET A 1 -33.45 29.63 56.16
CA MET A 1 -32.92 30.55 55.13
C MET A 1 -31.64 31.19 55.66
N ARG A 2 -30.48 30.61 55.36
CA ARG A 2 -29.16 31.26 55.46
C ARG A 2 -28.30 30.71 54.33
N LEU A 3 -27.93 31.63 53.43
CA LEU A 3 -27.08 31.40 52.27
C LEU A 3 -25.69 30.94 52.71
N ILE A 4 -25.16 29.92 52.04
CA ILE A 4 -23.74 29.61 51.99
C ILE A 4 -23.26 30.07 50.62
N THR A 5 -22.27 30.96 50.65
CA THR A 5 -21.53 31.52 49.54
C THR A 5 -20.85 30.41 48.73
N PHE A 6 -21.22 30.21 47.47
CA PHE A 6 -20.38 29.52 46.49
C PHE A 6 -19.66 30.58 45.65
N LEU A 7 -18.32 30.56 45.67
CA LEU A 7 -17.50 31.26 44.70
C LEU A 7 -17.85 30.76 43.28
N PRO A 8 -17.90 31.62 42.25
CA PRO A 8 -18.00 31.17 40.88
C PRO A 8 -16.65 30.56 40.45
N ALA A 9 -16.66 29.30 40.05
CA ALA A 9 -15.54 28.71 39.32
C ALA A 9 -15.46 29.40 37.95
N PHE A 10 -14.37 30.11 37.70
CA PHE A 10 -14.05 30.73 36.42
C PHE A 10 -13.97 29.65 35.33
N ALA A 11 -14.87 29.70 34.34
CA ALA A 11 -14.66 29.04 33.07
C ALA A 11 -13.61 29.86 32.29
N ALA A 12 -12.39 29.34 32.21
CA ALA A 12 -11.34 29.95 31.39
C ALA A 12 -11.56 29.54 29.93
N PHE A 13 -12.04 30.47 29.11
CA PHE A 13 -11.94 30.36 27.65
C PHE A 13 -10.47 30.60 27.26
N TYR A 14 -9.78 29.57 26.78
CA TYR A 14 -8.51 29.73 26.08
C TYR A 14 -8.81 29.87 24.59
N LEU A 15 -8.75 31.09 24.08
CA LEU A 15 -8.75 31.37 22.64
C LEU A 15 -7.40 30.96 22.07
N ALA A 16 -7.36 29.83 21.35
CA ALA A 16 -6.34 29.64 20.32
C ALA A 16 -6.64 30.62 19.17
N HIS A 17 -5.59 31.18 18.57
CA HIS A 17 -5.63 32.32 17.67
C HIS A 17 -6.64 32.14 16.51
N GLY A 18 -7.51 33.13 16.30
CA GLY A 18 -8.48 33.11 15.21
C GLY A 18 -7.81 33.08 13.85
N LEU A 19 -8.14 32.05 13.06
CA LEU A 19 -7.66 31.89 11.68
C LEU A 19 -8.42 32.86 10.76
N GLU A 20 -7.69 33.65 9.97
CA GLU A 20 -8.28 34.46 8.89
C GLU A 20 -8.21 33.69 7.57
N ALA A 21 -9.28 33.74 6.78
CA ALA A 21 -9.33 33.05 5.51
C ALA A 21 -8.30 33.67 4.55
N ARG A 22 -7.38 32.86 4.02
CA ARG A 22 -6.35 33.32 3.07
C ARG A 22 -6.92 33.85 1.76
N LEU A 23 -8.20 33.58 1.47
CA LEU A 23 -8.90 34.06 0.29
C LEU A 23 -9.83 35.23 0.65
N PRO A 24 -9.68 36.41 0.02
CA PRO A 24 -10.55 37.55 0.26
C PRO A 24 -12.03 37.22 -0.01
N GLY A 25 -12.91 37.52 0.94
CA GLY A 25 -14.36 37.26 0.83
C GLY A 25 -14.83 35.91 1.36
N TYR A 26 -13.92 35.07 1.88
CA TYR A 26 -14.23 33.78 2.50
C TYR A 26 -14.17 33.90 4.03
N GLY A 27 -15.00 33.11 4.72
CA GLY A 27 -14.96 32.99 6.19
C GLY A 27 -14.20 31.73 6.61
N VAL A 28 -13.68 31.73 7.83
CA VAL A 28 -13.21 30.51 8.50
C VAL A 28 -14.31 30.05 9.43
N GLU A 29 -14.77 28.80 9.26
CA GLU A 29 -15.72 28.19 10.18
C GLU A 29 -14.93 27.43 11.26
N GLU A 30 -14.99 27.93 12.49
CA GLU A 30 -14.36 27.29 13.64
C GLU A 30 -15.32 26.30 14.28
N PHE A 31 -14.93 25.03 14.25
CA PHE A 31 -15.67 23.98 14.94
C PHE A 31 -15.36 24.01 16.44
N SER A 32 -16.41 23.90 17.25
CA SER A 32 -16.31 23.77 18.70
C SER A 32 -16.63 22.34 19.13
N TRP A 33 -15.82 21.81 20.03
CA TRP A 33 -15.82 20.42 20.43
C TRP A 33 -15.99 20.34 21.94
N GLU A 34 -16.99 19.61 22.40
CA GLU A 34 -17.14 19.27 23.81
C GLU A 34 -16.28 18.04 24.13
N MET A 35 -15.29 18.21 24.98
CA MET A 35 -14.26 17.20 25.27
C MET A 35 -14.18 16.94 26.76
N GLU A 36 -14.23 15.68 27.18
CA GLU A 36 -13.90 15.30 28.55
C GLU A 36 -12.42 15.55 28.82
N THR A 37 -12.08 16.18 29.94
CA THR A 37 -10.68 16.46 30.35
C THR A 37 -10.03 15.29 31.10
N SER A 38 -10.85 14.40 31.65
CA SER A 38 -10.47 13.17 32.34
C SER A 38 -11.65 12.19 32.26
N PRO A 39 -11.40 10.88 32.36
CA PRO A 39 -12.43 9.84 32.38
C PRO A 39 -13.64 10.12 33.28
N GLY A 40 -14.81 10.39 32.69
CA GLY A 40 -16.03 10.69 33.46
C GLY A 40 -15.95 11.98 34.28
N GLY A 41 -14.98 12.84 33.97
CA GLY A 41 -14.72 14.12 34.60
C GLY A 41 -15.43 15.29 33.91
N PRO A 42 -15.08 16.54 34.28
CA PRO A 42 -15.69 17.72 33.67
C PRO A 42 -15.33 17.83 32.18
N THR A 43 -16.32 18.21 31.36
CA THR A 43 -16.13 18.55 29.94
C THR A 43 -15.67 19.99 29.79
N VAL A 44 -14.89 20.24 28.74
CA VAL A 44 -14.49 21.57 28.27
C VAL A 44 -14.90 21.73 26.82
N ILE A 45 -15.32 22.92 26.44
CA ILE A 45 -15.58 23.25 25.05
C ILE A 45 -14.31 23.90 24.49
N LEU A 46 -13.72 23.28 23.46
CA LEU A 46 -12.52 23.76 22.79
C LEU A 46 -12.81 24.01 21.31
N SER A 47 -12.29 25.12 20.78
CA SER A 47 -12.45 25.50 19.38
C SER A 47 -11.09 25.49 18.69
N GLY A 48 -11.00 24.90 17.50
CA GLY A 48 -9.75 24.77 16.75
C GLY A 48 -9.65 23.47 15.96
N THR A 49 -8.48 23.22 15.37
CA THR A 49 -8.17 21.95 14.69
C THR A 49 -8.04 20.81 15.71
N ILE A 50 -8.15 19.56 15.24
CA ILE A 50 -7.99 18.36 16.09
C ILE A 50 -6.63 18.39 16.82
N GLN A 51 -5.58 18.87 16.14
CA GLN A 51 -4.24 18.98 16.68
C GLN A 51 -4.14 20.05 17.78
N GLU A 52 -4.80 21.20 17.59
CA GLU A 52 -4.83 22.28 18.59
C GLU A 52 -5.66 21.89 19.80
N ILE A 53 -6.82 21.26 19.59
CA ILE A 53 -7.68 20.74 20.66
C ILE A 53 -6.93 19.71 21.48
N TYR A 54 -6.24 18.77 20.82
CA TYR A 54 -5.41 17.80 21.52
C TYR A 54 -4.28 18.47 22.31
N ALA A 55 -3.60 19.46 21.73
CA ALA A 55 -2.56 20.21 22.44
C ALA A 55 -3.10 20.95 23.68
N GLU A 56 -4.31 21.51 23.64
CA GLU A 56 -4.96 22.13 24.79
C GLU A 56 -5.40 21.09 25.84
N LEU A 57 -5.91 19.93 25.42
CA LEU A 57 -6.26 18.83 26.33
C LEU A 57 -5.04 18.30 27.09
N ILE A 58 -3.88 18.21 26.44
CA ILE A 58 -2.61 17.86 27.10
C ILE A 58 -2.17 18.93 28.11
N LYS A 59 -2.47 20.22 27.87
CA LYS A 59 -2.17 21.29 28.85
C LYS A 59 -3.09 21.21 30.07
N ILE A 60 -4.38 20.95 29.85
CA ILE A 60 -5.39 20.84 30.90
C ILE A 60 -5.16 19.59 31.75
N ASN A 61 -4.84 18.48 31.10
CA ASN A 61 -4.50 17.22 31.75
C ASN A 61 -3.18 16.66 31.16
N PRO A 62 -2.03 16.91 31.80
CA PRO A 62 -0.74 16.36 31.33
C PRO A 62 -0.67 14.83 31.31
N THR A 63 -1.58 14.14 32.00
CA THR A 63 -1.73 12.68 32.00
C THR A 63 -2.91 12.19 31.15
N TYR A 64 -3.52 13.06 30.32
CA TYR A 64 -4.71 12.79 29.51
C TYR A 64 -4.70 11.42 28.82
N ASP A 65 -3.62 11.14 28.08
CA ASP A 65 -3.49 9.88 27.35
C ASP A 65 -3.43 8.65 28.28
N GLY A 66 -2.83 8.81 29.46
CA GLY A 66 -2.71 7.76 30.47
C GLY A 66 -4.05 7.50 31.17
N ASP A 67 -4.75 8.56 31.58
CA ASP A 67 -6.00 8.45 32.32
C ASP A 67 -7.10 7.80 31.46
N PHE A 68 -7.25 8.24 30.20
CA PHE A 68 -8.21 7.63 29.27
C PHE A 68 -7.80 6.22 28.82
N ALA A 69 -6.49 5.90 28.78
CA ALA A 69 -6.03 4.52 28.57
C ALA A 69 -6.34 3.61 29.76
N GLU A 70 -6.28 4.12 30.99
CA GLU A 70 -6.58 3.36 32.21
C GLU A 70 -8.09 3.12 32.38
N LEU A 71 -8.94 4.09 32.00
CA LEU A 71 -10.39 3.88 31.86
C LEU A 71 -10.71 2.80 30.81
N ALA A 72 -10.07 2.87 29.64
CA ALA A 72 -10.24 1.89 28.57
C ALA A 72 -9.79 0.47 28.98
N ALA A 73 -8.83 0.36 29.90
CA ALA A 73 -8.40 -0.91 30.47
C ALA A 73 -9.38 -1.47 31.52
N ASN A 74 -10.10 -0.59 32.24
CA ASN A 74 -10.98 -0.96 33.36
C ASN A 74 -12.47 -1.11 32.99
N ASN A 75 -12.89 -0.62 31.82
CA ASN A 75 -14.22 -0.85 31.24
C ASN A 75 -14.08 -1.31 29.77
N PRO A 76 -14.28 -2.61 29.43
CA PRO A 76 -14.41 -3.00 28.03
C PRO A 76 -15.86 -2.70 27.61
N PRO A 77 -16.07 -1.81 26.62
CA PRO A 77 -16.03 -2.29 25.23
C PRO A 77 -15.46 -1.28 24.22
N GLY A 78 -14.92 -1.83 23.11
CA GLY A 78 -14.89 -1.19 21.79
C GLY A 78 -13.96 0.01 21.58
N ASP A 79 -12.86 -0.25 20.87
CA ASP A 79 -12.12 0.68 20.00
C ASP A 79 -11.33 1.85 20.62
N ILE A 80 -10.00 1.69 20.53
CA ILE A 80 -8.97 2.68 20.86
C ILE A 80 -8.80 3.66 19.70
N VAL A 81 -8.84 4.96 20.01
CA VAL A 81 -8.83 6.07 19.05
C VAL A 81 -7.67 7.02 19.29
N ALA A 82 -6.95 7.37 18.20
CA ALA A 82 -6.53 8.76 17.92
C ALA A 82 -5.77 8.95 16.59
N GLN A 83 -5.27 7.91 15.91
CA GLN A 83 -4.62 8.07 14.58
C GLN A 83 -5.22 7.20 13.46
N THR A 84 -6.18 6.35 13.81
CA THR A 84 -6.92 5.43 12.94
C THR A 84 -8.17 6.05 12.31
N LEU A 85 -8.49 7.30 12.65
CA LEU A 85 -9.83 7.88 12.50
C LEU A 85 -10.28 8.11 11.05
N LEU A 86 -9.37 8.37 10.11
CA LEU A 86 -9.73 8.68 8.72
C LEU A 86 -9.74 7.45 7.79
N LYS A 87 -8.93 6.42 8.08
CA LYS A 87 -8.81 5.24 7.19
C LYS A 87 -9.82 4.14 7.52
N ASP A 88 -10.18 3.97 8.79
CA ASP A 88 -11.06 2.90 9.26
C ASP A 88 -12.43 3.42 9.77
N ASP A 89 -12.73 4.71 9.55
CA ASP A 89 -13.96 5.41 10.00
C ASP A 89 -14.31 5.16 11.48
N VAL A 90 -13.29 5.00 12.32
CA VAL A 90 -13.47 4.73 13.74
C VAL A 90 -14.20 5.93 14.35
N ARG A 91 -15.33 5.70 15.04
CA ARG A 91 -16.27 6.73 15.57
C ARG A 91 -17.09 7.52 14.55
N GLY A 92 -17.15 7.09 13.28
CA GLY A 92 -17.99 7.77 12.27
C GLY A 92 -17.44 9.14 11.86
N LEU A 93 -16.13 9.37 11.96
CA LEU A 93 -15.51 10.63 11.56
C LEU A 93 -15.74 10.94 10.08
N ARG A 94 -15.76 9.94 9.20
CA ARG A 94 -16.12 10.15 7.79
C ARG A 94 -17.56 10.58 7.65
N ALA A 95 -18.48 10.01 8.42
CA ALA A 95 -19.88 10.45 8.44
C ALA A 95 -20.00 11.90 8.94
N ILE A 96 -19.24 12.30 9.96
CA ILE A 96 -19.22 13.68 10.48
C ILE A 96 -18.62 14.64 9.46
N LEU A 97 -17.45 14.33 8.88
CA LEU A 97 -16.82 15.14 7.85
C LEU A 97 -17.70 15.23 6.62
N ARG A 98 -18.24 14.11 6.14
CA ARG A 98 -19.17 14.06 5.01
C ARG A 98 -20.40 14.91 5.30
N ALA A 99 -20.99 14.84 6.50
CA ALA A 99 -22.10 15.70 6.87
C ALA A 99 -21.69 17.18 6.85
N ALA A 100 -20.55 17.55 7.46
CA ALA A 100 -20.04 18.92 7.45
C ALA A 100 -19.81 19.44 6.02
N PHE A 101 -19.07 18.69 5.20
CA PHE A 101 -18.85 18.96 3.80
C PHE A 101 -20.18 19.06 3.02
N SER A 102 -21.17 18.23 3.35
CA SER A 102 -22.49 18.25 2.71
C SER A 102 -23.29 19.54 2.95
N HIS A 103 -22.97 20.29 4.00
CA HIS A 103 -23.62 21.58 4.29
C HIS A 103 -23.00 22.75 3.52
N LEU A 104 -21.87 22.55 2.83
CA LEU A 104 -21.18 23.59 2.07
C LEU A 104 -21.86 23.86 0.71
N ALA A 105 -23.17 24.11 0.71
CA ALA A 105 -23.98 24.26 -0.51
C ALA A 105 -23.60 25.48 -1.39
N VAL A 106 -22.87 26.44 -0.82
CA VAL A 106 -22.36 27.62 -1.53
C VAL A 106 -20.89 27.48 -1.95
N LEU A 107 -20.28 26.32 -1.73
CA LEU A 107 -18.88 26.05 -2.07
C LEU A 107 -18.68 26.20 -3.58
N GLU A 108 -17.86 27.17 -3.97
CA GLU A 108 -17.43 27.36 -5.37
C GLU A 108 -16.09 26.69 -5.64
N ASP A 109 -15.22 26.58 -4.63
CA ASP A 109 -13.85 26.12 -4.79
C ASP A 109 -13.49 25.08 -3.74
N PHE A 110 -13.03 23.92 -4.19
CA PHE A 110 -12.57 22.86 -3.30
C PHE A 110 -11.18 22.38 -3.68
N CYS A 111 -10.32 22.21 -2.67
CA CYS A 111 -8.94 21.77 -2.85
C CYS A 111 -8.54 20.78 -1.75
N SER A 112 -8.18 19.56 -2.15
CA SER A 112 -7.59 18.51 -1.31
C SER A 112 -6.42 17.89 -2.08
N VAL A 113 -5.40 18.70 -2.38
CA VAL A 113 -4.22 18.26 -3.16
C VAL A 113 -3.03 17.82 -2.29
N GLN A 114 -3.15 17.96 -0.97
CA GLN A 114 -2.14 17.54 0.01
C GLN A 114 -2.50 16.20 0.68
N ASP A 115 -3.80 15.91 0.75
CA ASP A 115 -4.36 14.72 1.37
C ASP A 115 -5.45 14.09 0.50
N GLU A 116 -5.63 12.78 0.61
CA GLU A 116 -6.69 12.04 -0.09
C GLU A 116 -8.05 12.31 0.57
N LEU A 117 -9.03 12.74 -0.23
CA LEU A 117 -10.36 13.06 0.27
C LEU A 117 -11.20 11.79 0.47
N TYR A 118 -11.22 11.24 1.69
CA TYR A 118 -12.02 10.06 2.05
C TYR A 118 -13.36 10.43 2.70
N LEU A 119 -14.37 10.71 1.87
CA LEU A 119 -15.72 11.11 2.32
C LEU A 119 -16.83 10.08 2.01
N ASN A 120 -16.47 8.88 1.56
CA ASN A 120 -17.41 7.77 1.41
C ASN A 120 -17.44 6.94 2.72
N SER A 121 -18.64 6.65 3.22
CA SER A 121 -18.80 5.72 4.34
C SER A 121 -18.36 4.31 3.92
N LEU A 122 -17.68 3.57 4.81
CA LEU A 122 -17.47 2.14 4.58
C LEU A 122 -18.83 1.45 4.55
N PRO A 123 -19.08 0.51 3.61
CA PRO A 123 -20.34 -0.22 3.61
C PRO A 123 -20.50 -0.95 4.95
N GLN A 124 -21.52 -0.58 5.73
CA GLN A 124 -21.98 -1.44 6.81
C GLN A 124 -22.45 -2.74 6.16
N GLU A 125 -21.97 -3.89 6.64
CA GLU A 125 -22.50 -5.18 6.19
C GLU A 125 -24.01 -5.20 6.43
N PRO A 126 -24.85 -5.24 5.39
CA PRO A 126 -26.27 -5.44 5.59
C PRO A 126 -26.53 -6.95 5.60
N GLU A 127 -27.46 -7.40 6.43
CA GLU A 127 -27.97 -8.78 6.45
C GLU A 127 -28.61 -9.23 5.11
N ALA A 128 -28.63 -8.38 4.07
CA ALA A 128 -29.22 -8.64 2.77
C ALA A 128 -28.44 -7.98 1.60
N GLY A 129 -27.25 -8.49 1.29
CA GLY A 129 -26.76 -8.73 -0.08
C GLY A 129 -26.61 -7.58 -1.12
N GLU A 130 -26.96 -6.32 -0.86
CA GLU A 130 -26.67 -5.20 -1.76
C GLU A 130 -25.78 -4.16 -1.08
N LEU A 131 -24.59 -3.96 -1.64
CA LEU A 131 -23.66 -2.89 -1.26
C LEU A 131 -24.25 -1.55 -1.72
N ILE A 132 -24.83 -0.79 -0.79
CA ILE A 132 -25.27 0.58 -1.07
C ILE A 132 -24.09 1.49 -0.77
N GLU A 133 -23.38 1.92 -1.81
CA GLU A 133 -22.36 2.96 -1.68
C GLU A 133 -23.03 4.34 -1.53
N ASP A 134 -22.45 5.14 -0.64
CA ASP A 134 -22.86 6.52 -0.43
C ASP A 134 -22.63 7.35 -1.72
N PRO A 135 -23.58 8.20 -2.13
CA PRO A 135 -23.39 9.02 -3.33
C PRO A 135 -22.19 9.97 -3.16
N ALA A 136 -21.55 10.39 -4.24
CA ALA A 136 -20.37 11.22 -4.10
C ALA A 136 -20.68 12.57 -3.42
N VAL A 137 -19.85 13.02 -2.47
CA VAL A 137 -20.15 14.19 -1.62
C VAL A 137 -20.35 15.48 -2.42
N TRP A 138 -19.68 15.61 -3.57
CA TRP A 138 -19.80 16.79 -4.44
C TRP A 138 -21.21 17.05 -4.95
N LEU A 139 -22.12 16.06 -4.92
CA LEU A 139 -23.55 16.27 -5.23
C LEU A 139 -24.22 17.33 -4.35
N THR A 140 -23.63 17.63 -3.21
CA THR A 140 -24.11 18.63 -2.25
C THR A 140 -23.56 20.03 -2.50
N TRP A 141 -22.68 20.19 -3.49
CA TRP A 141 -22.01 21.46 -3.85
C TRP A 141 -22.51 21.97 -5.21
N PRO A 142 -23.76 22.47 -5.31
CA PRO A 142 -24.36 22.87 -6.59
C PRO A 142 -23.66 24.05 -7.25
N ARG A 143 -22.89 24.84 -6.49
CA ARG A 143 -22.13 25.99 -6.98
C ARG A 143 -20.67 25.68 -7.27
N LEU A 144 -20.23 24.43 -7.18
CA LEU A 144 -18.83 24.08 -7.38
C LEU A 144 -18.34 24.48 -8.78
N ARG A 145 -17.31 25.32 -8.82
CA ARG A 145 -16.66 25.86 -10.02
C ARG A 145 -15.26 25.34 -10.23
N ARG A 146 -14.49 25.12 -9.16
CA ARG A 146 -13.10 24.66 -9.22
C ARG A 146 -12.88 23.50 -8.25
N LEU A 147 -12.33 22.39 -8.75
CA LEU A 147 -12.12 21.17 -7.97
C LEU A 147 -10.67 20.69 -8.11
N ALA A 148 -9.95 20.58 -7.01
CA ALA A 148 -8.58 20.07 -6.98
C ALA A 148 -8.47 18.89 -6.01
N LEU A 149 -8.01 17.73 -6.49
CA LEU A 149 -7.95 16.48 -5.73
C LEU A 149 -6.60 15.78 -5.87
N TYR A 150 -6.12 15.20 -4.77
CA TYR A 150 -4.99 14.28 -4.72
C TYR A 150 -5.47 12.83 -4.81
N ASN A 151 -4.81 12.05 -5.65
CA ASN A 151 -5.06 10.64 -5.91
C ASN A 151 -6.52 10.22 -6.15
N PRO A 152 -7.31 10.94 -6.97
CA PRO A 152 -8.65 10.47 -7.32
C PRO A 152 -8.57 9.26 -8.28
N CYS A 153 -9.31 8.18 -8.00
CA CYS A 153 -9.58 7.14 -8.99
C CYS A 153 -10.65 7.64 -9.97
N VAL A 154 -10.29 7.83 -11.26
CA VAL A 154 -11.14 8.49 -12.27
C VAL A 154 -11.97 7.46 -13.04
N GLU A 155 -12.89 6.80 -12.33
CA GLU A 155 -13.77 5.75 -12.84
C GLU A 155 -15.23 6.21 -13.11
N GLY A 156 -16.09 5.31 -13.57
CA GLY A 156 -17.49 5.59 -13.93
C GLY A 156 -18.29 6.38 -12.89
N TYR A 157 -18.22 5.97 -11.62
CA TYR A 157 -18.97 6.61 -10.53
C TYR A 157 -18.45 8.01 -10.20
N PHE A 158 -17.12 8.20 -10.22
CA PHE A 158 -16.49 9.50 -10.01
C PHE A 158 -16.98 10.52 -11.06
N VAL A 159 -16.89 10.16 -12.33
CA VAL A 159 -17.30 11.01 -13.45
C VAL A 159 -18.81 11.30 -13.44
N LYS A 160 -19.63 10.30 -13.12
CA LYS A 160 -21.08 10.46 -12.97
C LYS A 160 -21.44 11.44 -11.85
N GLY A 161 -20.67 11.48 -10.77
CA GLY A 161 -20.80 12.48 -9.71
C GLY A 161 -20.50 13.90 -10.20
N LEU A 162 -19.40 14.08 -10.94
CA LEU A 162 -19.01 15.39 -11.50
C LEU A 162 -20.03 15.94 -12.50
N LEU A 163 -20.64 15.07 -13.31
CA LEU A 163 -21.68 15.44 -14.27
C LEU A 163 -22.97 16.01 -13.64
N GLN A 164 -23.13 15.94 -12.32
CA GLN A 164 -24.25 16.58 -11.63
C GLN A 164 -23.89 18.00 -11.17
N CYS A 165 -22.60 18.30 -10.96
CA CYS A 165 -22.07 19.63 -10.66
C CYS A 165 -21.57 20.37 -11.92
N SER A 166 -21.60 19.70 -13.07
CA SER A 166 -21.11 20.19 -14.36
C SER A 166 -21.69 21.52 -14.87
N PRO A 167 -22.90 22.00 -14.47
CA PRO A 167 -23.36 23.32 -14.92
C PRO A 167 -22.44 24.46 -14.49
N ASN A 168 -21.73 24.32 -13.37
CA ASN A 168 -20.86 25.35 -12.81
C ASN A 168 -19.37 24.94 -12.78
N LEU A 169 -19.06 23.64 -12.80
CA LEU A 169 -17.69 23.15 -12.74
C LEU A 169 -16.92 23.48 -14.01
N THR A 170 -15.95 24.39 -13.90
CA THR A 170 -15.17 24.94 -15.02
C THR A 170 -13.72 24.49 -15.01
N HIS A 171 -13.12 24.29 -13.83
CA HIS A 171 -11.70 23.95 -13.68
C HIS A 171 -11.51 22.72 -12.80
N MET A 172 -10.60 21.84 -13.19
CA MET A 172 -10.21 20.68 -12.40
C MET A 172 -8.69 20.55 -12.31
N VAL A 173 -8.18 20.17 -11.14
CA VAL A 173 -6.79 19.77 -10.93
C VAL A 173 -6.79 18.36 -10.34
N LEU A 174 -6.20 17.42 -11.07
CA LEU A 174 -6.13 16.02 -10.68
C LEU A 174 -4.65 15.69 -10.48
N THR A 175 -4.25 15.59 -9.22
CA THR A 175 -2.87 15.25 -8.84
C THR A 175 -2.76 13.76 -8.66
N ARG A 176 -1.84 13.13 -9.40
CA ARG A 176 -1.61 11.69 -9.43
C ARG A 176 -2.92 10.88 -9.51
N PRO A 177 -3.78 11.12 -10.53
CA PRO A 177 -5.03 10.36 -10.65
C PRO A 177 -4.75 8.87 -10.91
N ASP A 178 -5.45 8.00 -10.18
CA ASP A 178 -5.47 6.55 -10.39
C ASP A 178 -6.56 6.16 -11.42
N CYS A 179 -6.57 4.88 -11.83
CA CYS A 179 -7.58 4.29 -12.71
C CYS A 179 -7.64 4.95 -14.10
N TYR A 180 -6.47 5.33 -14.62
CA TYR A 180 -6.33 6.12 -15.84
C TYR A 180 -6.55 5.23 -17.09
N MET A 181 -7.62 5.48 -17.85
CA MET A 181 -7.95 4.82 -19.13
C MET A 181 -8.35 3.33 -19.07
N ASP A 182 -8.44 2.73 -17.87
CA ASP A 182 -8.66 1.29 -17.69
C ASP A 182 -10.14 0.84 -17.80
N GLU A 183 -11.09 1.79 -17.84
CA GLU A 183 -12.53 1.49 -17.85
C GLU A 183 -13.27 2.29 -18.95
N ALA A 184 -14.14 1.62 -19.70
CA ALA A 184 -15.09 2.29 -20.59
C ALA A 184 -16.27 2.82 -19.77
N LEU A 185 -16.54 4.13 -19.86
CA LEU A 185 -17.66 4.72 -19.14
C LEU A 185 -19.00 4.25 -19.76
N PRO A 186 -20.07 4.14 -18.96
CA PRO A 186 -21.43 3.89 -19.47
C PRO A 186 -21.85 4.91 -20.53
N SER A 187 -22.60 4.49 -21.55
CA SER A 187 -22.97 5.35 -22.69
C SER A 187 -23.68 6.65 -22.28
N ASP A 188 -24.51 6.60 -21.24
CA ASP A 188 -25.23 7.76 -20.68
C ASP A 188 -24.30 8.79 -20.00
N VAL A 189 -23.13 8.36 -19.54
CA VAL A 189 -22.09 9.22 -18.96
C VAL A 189 -21.19 9.77 -20.08
N VAL A 190 -20.76 8.89 -20.99
CA VAL A 190 -19.85 9.21 -22.10
C VAL A 190 -20.37 10.34 -22.99
N ASP A 191 -21.65 10.29 -23.34
CA ASP A 191 -22.25 11.24 -24.29
C ASP A 191 -22.40 12.66 -23.73
N ARG A 192 -22.15 12.83 -22.43
CA ARG A 192 -22.21 14.11 -21.72
C ARG A 192 -20.83 14.73 -21.52
N LEU A 193 -19.76 14.13 -22.06
CA LEU A 193 -18.37 14.57 -21.90
C LEU A 193 -17.74 15.14 -23.20
N PRO A 194 -16.92 16.20 -23.08
CA PRO A 194 -16.89 17.12 -21.94
C PRO A 194 -18.24 17.83 -21.79
N TRP A 195 -18.58 18.19 -20.55
CA TRP A 195 -19.74 19.07 -20.35
C TRP A 195 -19.42 20.47 -20.85
N LEU A 196 -20.45 21.20 -21.28
CA LEU A 196 -20.33 22.48 -22.00
C LEU A 196 -19.54 23.56 -21.22
N GLY A 197 -19.61 23.54 -19.89
CA GLY A 197 -18.95 24.51 -19.02
C GLY A 197 -17.50 24.20 -18.67
N LEU A 198 -16.95 23.03 -19.05
CA LEU A 198 -15.59 22.66 -18.70
C LEU A 198 -14.58 23.48 -19.51
N GLN A 199 -13.74 24.26 -18.82
CA GLN A 199 -12.77 25.16 -19.43
C GLN A 199 -11.35 24.60 -19.35
N TRP A 200 -10.96 23.97 -18.23
CA TRP A 200 -9.59 23.54 -18.02
C TRP A 200 -9.46 22.35 -17.07
N VAL A 201 -8.60 21.41 -17.44
CA VAL A 201 -8.20 20.27 -16.60
C VAL A 201 -6.68 20.23 -16.54
N LEU A 202 -6.11 20.34 -15.35
CA LEU A 202 -4.69 20.11 -15.09
C LEU A 202 -4.48 18.72 -14.52
N VAL A 203 -3.64 17.93 -15.16
CA VAL A 203 -3.15 16.67 -14.61
C VAL A 203 -1.72 16.88 -14.14
N VAL A 204 -1.51 16.73 -12.84
CA VAL A 204 -0.19 16.80 -12.22
C VAL A 204 0.27 15.37 -11.97
N ASN A 205 1.33 14.94 -12.63
CA ASN A 205 1.92 13.62 -12.38
C ASN A 205 3.41 13.63 -12.77
N THR A 206 4.15 12.59 -12.40
CA THR A 206 5.50 12.38 -12.91
C THR A 206 5.48 12.18 -14.43
N ARG A 207 6.59 12.51 -15.09
CA ARG A 207 6.75 12.32 -16.54
C ARG A 207 6.53 10.87 -16.98
N GLU A 208 6.92 9.90 -16.14
CA GLU A 208 6.68 8.49 -16.42
C GLU A 208 5.23 8.09 -16.17
N GLY A 209 4.53 8.70 -15.19
CA GLY A 209 3.07 8.62 -15.06
C GLY A 209 2.39 8.99 -16.38
N HIS A 210 2.62 10.21 -16.87
CA HIS A 210 2.06 10.67 -18.16
C HIS A 210 2.43 9.79 -19.36
N ARG A 211 3.59 9.11 -19.33
CA ARG A 211 4.06 8.22 -20.41
C ARG A 211 3.46 6.82 -20.33
N ARG A 212 3.28 6.25 -19.13
CA ARG A 212 2.49 5.03 -18.95
C ARG A 212 1.10 5.24 -19.51
N ASP A 213 0.51 6.39 -19.20
CA ASP A 213 -0.81 6.81 -19.65
C ASP A 213 -0.91 6.89 -21.18
N ALA A 214 0.11 7.46 -21.84
CA ALA A 214 0.16 7.52 -23.30
C ALA A 214 0.39 6.15 -23.98
N ARG A 215 1.10 5.21 -23.34
CA ARG A 215 1.34 3.86 -23.88
C ARG A 215 0.11 2.96 -23.77
N VAL A 216 -0.67 3.08 -22.69
CA VAL A 216 -1.96 2.37 -22.50
C VAL A 216 -2.97 2.76 -23.57
N ARG A 217 -3.01 4.05 -23.95
CA ARG A 217 -3.84 4.58 -25.05
C ARG A 217 -3.59 3.89 -26.40
N ASP A 218 -2.34 3.55 -26.70
CA ASP A 218 -1.93 3.12 -28.05
C ASP A 218 -1.82 1.58 -28.18
N HIS A 219 -1.75 0.82 -27.08
CA HIS A 219 -1.51 -0.64 -27.10
C HIS A 219 -2.63 -1.51 -26.49
N TYR A 220 -3.47 -1.00 -25.58
CA TYR A 220 -4.31 -1.85 -24.72
C TYR A 220 -5.83 -1.75 -24.90
N LEU A 221 -6.34 -0.96 -25.85
CA LEU A 221 -7.78 -0.87 -26.10
C LEU A 221 -8.10 -1.22 -27.56
N PRO A 222 -9.02 -2.17 -27.83
CA PRO A 222 -9.67 -2.24 -29.13
C PRO A 222 -10.19 -0.84 -29.46
N ALA A 223 -10.03 -0.40 -30.72
CA ALA A 223 -10.35 0.96 -31.17
C ALA A 223 -11.78 1.45 -30.86
N ALA A 224 -12.67 0.58 -30.37
CA ALA A 224 -14.02 0.88 -29.90
C ALA A 224 -14.13 1.25 -28.40
N LEU A 225 -13.33 0.64 -27.50
CA LEU A 225 -13.40 0.89 -26.04
C LEU A 225 -12.59 2.11 -25.64
N GLY A 226 -11.45 2.36 -26.31
CA GLY A 226 -10.62 3.54 -26.07
C GLY A 226 -11.27 4.87 -26.44
N GLN A 227 -12.49 4.86 -26.99
CA GLN A 227 -13.26 6.06 -27.35
C GLN A 227 -14.24 6.51 -26.24
N ALA A 228 -14.43 5.69 -25.21
CA ALA A 228 -15.48 5.85 -24.20
C ALA A 228 -14.93 6.13 -22.79
N SER A 229 -13.62 6.39 -22.63
CA SER A 229 -13.06 6.85 -21.35
C SER A 229 -13.20 8.37 -21.17
N PHE A 230 -13.10 8.83 -19.92
CA PHE A 230 -13.10 10.25 -19.57
C PHE A 230 -12.03 11.04 -20.34
N TRP A 231 -10.79 10.56 -20.28
CA TRP A 231 -9.63 11.21 -20.88
C TRP A 231 -9.67 11.23 -22.41
N SER A 232 -10.08 10.13 -23.03
CA SER A 232 -10.23 10.08 -24.50
C SER A 232 -11.27 11.08 -25.01
N ARG A 233 -12.34 11.33 -24.24
CA ARG A 233 -13.35 12.34 -24.59
C ARG A 233 -12.81 13.76 -24.46
N LEU A 234 -12.03 14.05 -23.41
CA LEU A 234 -11.35 15.35 -23.26
C LEU A 234 -10.34 15.60 -24.39
N HIS A 235 -9.49 14.62 -24.71
CA HIS A 235 -8.52 14.74 -25.81
C HIS A 235 -9.18 14.88 -27.17
N ARG A 236 -10.27 14.15 -27.44
CA ARG A 236 -11.03 14.30 -28.69
C ARG A 236 -11.70 15.67 -28.81
N ALA A 237 -12.20 16.22 -27.70
CA ALA A 237 -12.75 17.57 -27.69
C ALA A 237 -11.68 18.63 -27.97
N GLU A 238 -10.49 18.49 -27.38
CA GLU A 238 -9.33 19.35 -27.66
C GLU A 238 -8.88 19.26 -29.14
N GLN A 239 -8.91 18.07 -29.74
CA GLN A 239 -8.58 17.89 -31.15
C GLN A 239 -9.64 18.49 -32.10
N ARG A 240 -10.91 18.54 -31.69
CA ARG A 240 -11.99 19.17 -32.46
C ARG A 240 -11.95 20.70 -32.43
N THR A 241 -11.42 21.31 -31.37
CA THR A 241 -11.25 22.77 -31.27
C THR A 241 -10.00 23.28 -31.99
N ARG A 242 -9.08 22.40 -32.38
CA ARG A 242 -7.82 22.72 -33.10
C ARG A 242 -7.91 22.71 -34.64
N TRP A 243 -9.09 22.83 -35.24
CA TRP A 243 -9.23 22.90 -36.70
C TRP A 243 -9.07 24.33 -37.24
N ILE A 244 -8.22 24.42 -38.26
CA ILE A 244 -7.75 25.61 -38.98
C ILE A 244 -8.92 26.25 -39.75
N ASP A 245 -9.10 27.57 -39.64
CA ASP A 245 -9.95 28.30 -40.57
C ASP A 245 -9.26 28.44 -41.94
N ASP A 246 -10.01 28.75 -42.99
CA ASP A 246 -9.47 28.90 -44.36
C ASP A 246 -8.42 30.03 -44.51
N SER A 247 -8.05 30.73 -43.43
CA SER A 247 -7.00 31.76 -43.41
C SER A 247 -5.65 31.26 -42.86
N GLY A 248 -5.58 30.04 -42.33
CA GLY A 248 -4.31 29.42 -41.90
C GLY A 248 -3.73 29.96 -40.60
N GLU A 249 -4.44 30.81 -39.86
CA GLU A 249 -4.04 31.27 -38.53
C GLU A 249 -4.73 30.47 -37.43
N ALA A 250 -3.93 29.78 -36.60
CA ALA A 250 -4.43 29.07 -35.43
C ALA A 250 -4.84 30.08 -34.35
N MET A 251 -6.14 30.26 -34.13
CA MET A 251 -6.62 30.94 -32.93
C MET A 251 -6.24 30.12 -31.70
N VAL A 252 -5.37 30.67 -30.84
CA VAL A 252 -4.90 30.04 -29.60
C VAL A 252 -6.03 30.08 -28.56
N GLY A 253 -6.99 29.18 -28.69
CA GLY A 253 -7.82 28.76 -27.57
C GLY A 253 -6.95 27.94 -26.61
N GLY A 254 -7.01 28.26 -25.31
CA GLY A 254 -6.25 27.53 -24.28
C GLY A 254 -6.52 26.03 -24.32
N ALA A 255 -5.52 25.21 -24.01
CA ALA A 255 -5.66 23.75 -24.01
C ALA A 255 -6.68 23.32 -22.95
N LEU A 256 -7.72 22.56 -23.36
CA LEU A 256 -8.75 22.03 -22.44
C LEU A 256 -8.13 21.13 -21.37
N ILE A 257 -7.07 20.40 -21.71
CA ILE A 257 -6.31 19.56 -20.79
C ILE A 257 -4.82 19.94 -20.86
N THR A 258 -4.20 20.09 -19.70
CA THR A 258 -2.78 20.41 -19.55
C THR A 258 -2.11 19.41 -18.62
N TYR A 259 -0.84 19.13 -18.84
CA TYR A 259 -0.03 18.24 -18.02
C TYR A 259 1.09 19.03 -17.34
N ALA A 260 1.27 18.81 -16.04
CA ALA A 260 2.43 19.28 -15.30
C ALA A 260 3.28 18.07 -14.89
N ASP A 261 4.55 18.09 -15.28
CA ASP A 261 5.53 17.08 -14.90
C ASP A 261 6.06 17.39 -13.50
N VAL A 262 5.81 16.48 -12.55
CA VAL A 262 6.49 16.48 -11.26
C VAL A 262 7.98 16.17 -11.52
N PRO A 263 8.92 17.05 -11.11
CA PRO A 263 10.34 16.84 -11.33
C PRO A 263 10.84 15.58 -10.64
N VAL A 264 11.52 14.72 -11.39
CA VAL A 264 12.12 13.48 -10.88
C VAL A 264 13.64 13.62 -10.95
N SER A 265 14.35 13.28 -9.88
CA SER A 265 15.81 13.36 -9.85
C SER A 265 16.44 12.32 -10.79
N SER A 266 17.47 12.71 -11.54
CA SER A 266 18.11 11.84 -12.54
C SER A 266 18.60 10.52 -11.93
N GLY A 267 17.98 9.40 -12.31
CA GLY A 267 18.24 8.06 -11.76
C GLY A 267 17.02 7.36 -11.14
N GLN A 268 15.91 8.08 -10.93
CA GLN A 268 14.59 7.53 -10.56
C GLN A 268 13.65 7.31 -11.77
N ASP A 269 14.14 7.57 -12.98
CA ASP A 269 13.38 7.34 -14.21
C ASP A 269 13.38 5.83 -14.55
N GLY A 270 12.47 5.07 -13.94
CA GLY A 270 12.29 3.66 -14.31
C GLY A 270 11.43 2.82 -13.35
N GLU A 271 10.21 2.53 -13.80
CA GLU A 271 9.33 1.42 -13.40
C GLU A 271 9.05 1.17 -11.90
N GLY A 272 8.11 1.93 -11.34
CA GLY A 272 7.49 1.65 -10.02
C GLY A 272 6.34 2.62 -9.71
N ASP A 273 5.64 2.42 -8.58
CA ASP A 273 4.62 3.32 -8.00
C ASP A 273 5.27 4.51 -7.26
N ASP A 274 6.35 5.05 -7.85
CA ASP A 274 7.24 6.04 -7.22
C ASP A 274 6.69 7.47 -7.31
N ASP A 275 5.51 7.65 -7.88
CA ASP A 275 4.85 8.94 -8.10
C ASP A 275 4.04 9.44 -6.90
N ILE A 276 3.65 8.59 -5.94
CA ILE A 276 2.97 9.00 -4.69
C ILE A 276 3.82 10.00 -3.92
N PRO A 277 4.99 9.63 -3.35
CA PRO A 277 5.75 10.54 -2.51
C PRO A 277 6.25 11.76 -3.28
N LEU A 278 6.62 11.58 -4.56
CA LEU A 278 7.10 12.67 -5.40
C LEU A 278 6.02 13.72 -5.65
N SER A 279 4.80 13.27 -5.98
CA SER A 279 3.69 14.19 -6.24
C SER A 279 3.22 14.85 -4.94
N GLN A 280 3.21 14.13 -3.81
CA GLN A 280 2.83 14.67 -2.49
C GLN A 280 3.85 15.70 -1.99
N GLU A 281 5.14 15.40 -2.10
CA GLU A 281 6.21 16.32 -1.71
C GLU A 281 6.22 17.57 -2.61
N TRP A 282 6.01 17.38 -3.92
CA TRP A 282 5.97 18.49 -4.88
C TRP A 282 4.77 19.41 -4.64
N THR A 283 3.56 18.90 -4.45
CA THR A 283 2.39 19.75 -4.15
C THR A 283 2.52 20.45 -2.79
N THR A 284 3.14 19.80 -1.80
CA THR A 284 3.37 20.39 -0.48
C THR A 284 4.42 21.50 -0.52
N THR A 285 5.49 21.32 -1.30
CA THR A 285 6.61 22.29 -1.37
C THR A 285 6.28 23.47 -2.29
N THR A 286 5.66 23.20 -3.44
CA THR A 286 5.29 24.24 -4.42
C THR A 286 4.08 25.06 -3.95
N GLY A 287 3.24 24.52 -3.05
CA GLY A 287 2.13 25.25 -2.43
C GLY A 287 2.53 26.24 -1.33
N ASN A 288 3.78 26.19 -0.85
CA ASN A 288 4.30 27.07 0.22
C ASN A 288 5.17 28.23 -0.30
N ASP A 289 5.49 28.27 -1.59
CA ASP A 289 6.36 29.30 -2.18
C ASP A 289 5.50 30.36 -2.90
N GLU A 290 5.30 31.51 -2.25
CA GLU A 290 4.41 32.59 -2.71
C GLU A 290 4.94 33.40 -3.92
N SER A 291 6.00 32.94 -4.61
CA SER A 291 6.86 33.85 -5.41
C SER A 291 7.32 33.36 -6.78
N THR A 292 6.67 32.39 -7.44
CA THR A 292 7.13 31.97 -8.78
C THR A 292 6.00 31.83 -9.80
N PRO A 293 5.93 32.69 -10.85
CA PRO A 293 5.12 32.41 -12.02
C PRO A 293 5.66 31.18 -12.75
N LEU A 294 4.78 30.26 -13.12
CA LEU A 294 5.06 29.05 -13.89
C LEU A 294 5.43 29.40 -15.34
N THR A 295 6.64 29.91 -15.56
CA THR A 295 7.25 29.98 -16.89
C THR A 295 8.75 30.23 -16.72
N GLU A 296 9.57 29.40 -17.36
CA GLU A 296 11.05 29.50 -17.42
C GLU A 296 11.85 28.96 -16.23
N LEU A 297 12.09 27.64 -16.20
CA LEU A 297 13.32 27.11 -15.63
C LEU A 297 13.87 26.02 -16.57
N SER A 298 14.50 26.48 -17.65
CA SER A 298 15.44 25.67 -18.42
C SER A 298 16.86 26.15 -18.12
N SER A 299 17.75 25.17 -17.96
CA SER A 299 19.21 25.27 -17.94
C SER A 299 19.92 25.68 -16.64
N SER A 300 20.95 24.88 -16.37
CA SER A 300 22.10 25.08 -15.48
C SER A 300 21.90 24.82 -13.97
N ARG A 301 22.44 23.68 -13.51
CA ARG A 301 23.65 23.67 -12.67
C ARG A 301 24.26 22.27 -12.59
N SER A 302 25.58 22.26 -12.71
CA SER A 302 26.46 21.09 -12.74
C SER A 302 27.11 20.89 -11.37
N SER A 303 27.42 19.63 -11.07
CA SER A 303 28.39 19.12 -10.07
C SER A 303 27.95 19.21 -8.59
N ALA A 304 28.16 18.20 -7.74
CA ALA A 304 28.83 16.91 -7.87
C ALA A 304 28.28 16.00 -6.75
N ALA A 305 27.88 14.78 -7.09
CA ALA A 305 27.53 13.76 -6.10
C ALA A 305 28.37 12.51 -6.38
N GLU A 306 29.20 12.20 -5.40
CA GLU A 306 30.15 11.11 -5.39
C GLU A 306 29.44 9.76 -5.59
N THR A 307 29.63 9.17 -6.77
CA THR A 307 29.08 7.86 -7.13
C THR A 307 29.77 6.76 -6.34
N MET A 308 29.14 6.28 -5.26
CA MET A 308 29.58 5.06 -4.59
C MET A 308 29.28 3.86 -5.52
N ARG A 309 30.31 3.38 -6.21
CA ARG A 309 30.25 2.22 -7.12
C ARG A 309 29.72 0.98 -6.40
N ILE A 310 28.51 0.53 -6.73
CA ILE A 310 27.96 -0.75 -6.25
C ILE A 310 28.65 -1.89 -7.02
N THR A 311 29.60 -2.57 -6.37
CA THR A 311 30.25 -3.76 -6.93
C THR A 311 29.24 -4.90 -7.14
N PRO A 312 29.31 -5.66 -8.25
CA PRO A 312 28.45 -6.83 -8.48
C PRO A 312 28.76 -7.92 -7.46
N TYR A 313 27.76 -8.35 -6.69
CA TYR A 313 27.84 -9.54 -5.84
C TYR A 313 27.27 -10.73 -6.62
N PRO A 314 27.90 -11.91 -6.58
CA PRO A 314 27.37 -13.07 -7.28
C PRO A 314 26.07 -13.56 -6.61
N VAL A 315 25.23 -14.27 -7.36
CA VAL A 315 23.98 -14.92 -6.90
C VAL A 315 24.01 -16.41 -7.29
N PRO A 316 23.28 -17.30 -6.60
CA PRO A 316 23.26 -18.72 -6.97
C PRO A 316 22.67 -18.91 -8.38
N PRO A 317 23.16 -19.89 -9.17
CA PRO A 317 22.60 -20.18 -10.49
C PRO A 317 21.11 -20.50 -10.42
N SER A 318 20.33 -20.03 -11.40
CA SER A 318 18.89 -20.28 -11.47
C SER A 318 18.54 -21.76 -11.49
N THR A 319 19.38 -22.62 -12.09
CA THR A 319 19.19 -24.08 -12.07
C THR A 319 19.25 -24.69 -10.67
N VAL A 320 20.09 -24.11 -9.79
CA VAL A 320 20.21 -24.52 -8.39
C VAL A 320 19.01 -24.00 -7.59
N LEU A 321 18.61 -22.75 -7.77
CA LEU A 321 17.44 -22.18 -7.10
C LEU A 321 16.14 -22.88 -7.53
N ALA A 322 16.00 -23.16 -8.83
CA ALA A 322 14.85 -23.88 -9.38
C ALA A 322 14.89 -25.39 -9.12
N MET A 323 16.04 -25.92 -8.68
CA MET A 323 16.28 -27.34 -8.44
C MET A 323 15.99 -28.25 -9.64
N THR A 324 16.28 -27.79 -10.86
CA THR A 324 15.92 -28.50 -12.11
C THR A 324 16.56 -29.89 -12.24
N GLY A 325 17.70 -30.12 -11.58
CA GLY A 325 18.35 -31.44 -11.54
C GLY A 325 17.62 -32.47 -10.66
N GLN A 326 16.98 -32.03 -9.57
CA GLN A 326 16.23 -32.92 -8.67
C GLN A 326 14.75 -33.00 -9.04
N TYR A 327 14.20 -31.91 -9.56
CA TYR A 327 12.81 -31.80 -9.97
C TYR A 327 12.76 -31.23 -11.40
N PRO A 328 12.91 -32.08 -12.42
CA PRO A 328 12.92 -31.65 -13.80
C PRO A 328 11.64 -30.91 -14.21
N PRO A 329 11.74 -29.74 -14.85
CA PRO A 329 10.58 -28.99 -15.28
C PRO A 329 9.84 -29.67 -16.44
N GLN A 330 8.52 -29.65 -16.39
CA GLN A 330 7.62 -30.07 -17.46
C GLN A 330 7.55 -29.01 -18.55
N THR A 331 7.31 -29.38 -19.80
CA THR A 331 7.13 -28.39 -20.88
C THR A 331 5.82 -27.63 -20.69
N TYR A 332 5.86 -26.30 -20.68
CA TYR A 332 4.67 -25.47 -20.73
C TYR A 332 3.95 -25.63 -22.07
N ARG A 333 2.63 -25.88 -22.03
CA ARG A 333 1.78 -26.08 -23.22
C ARG A 333 0.64 -25.07 -23.34
N GLY A 334 0.70 -23.99 -22.58
CA GLY A 334 -0.33 -22.96 -22.51
C GLY A 334 -1.17 -23.01 -21.22
N LEU A 335 -1.98 -21.97 -21.04
CA LEU A 335 -2.76 -21.69 -19.82
C LEU A 335 -3.68 -22.85 -19.40
N GLN A 336 -4.33 -23.51 -20.36
CA GLN A 336 -5.28 -24.59 -20.05
C GLN A 336 -4.60 -25.81 -19.41
N ASP A 337 -3.42 -26.20 -19.91
CA ASP A 337 -2.62 -27.29 -19.35
C ASP A 337 -2.12 -26.94 -17.95
N LEU A 338 -1.63 -25.71 -17.78
CA LEU A 338 -1.18 -25.18 -16.50
C LEU A 338 -2.31 -25.16 -15.46
N THR A 339 -3.50 -24.66 -15.79
CA THR A 339 -4.65 -24.64 -14.88
C THR A 339 -5.08 -26.05 -14.47
N ARG A 340 -5.05 -27.02 -15.41
CA ARG A 340 -5.34 -28.42 -15.11
C ARG A 340 -4.31 -29.02 -14.14
N GLU A 341 -3.02 -28.79 -14.34
CA GLU A 341 -1.97 -29.28 -13.45
C GLU A 341 -2.06 -28.65 -12.05
N ILE A 342 -2.39 -27.36 -11.97
CA ILE A 342 -2.66 -26.68 -10.69
C ILE A 342 -3.84 -27.35 -9.97
N ALA A 343 -4.96 -27.55 -10.66
CA ALA A 343 -6.16 -28.19 -10.08
C ALA A 343 -5.86 -29.63 -9.63
N ALA A 344 -5.12 -30.41 -10.42
CA ALA A 344 -4.71 -31.76 -10.07
C ALA A 344 -3.80 -31.80 -8.84
N LEU A 345 -2.88 -30.83 -8.72
CA LEU A 345 -2.04 -30.70 -7.54
C LEU A 345 -2.84 -30.25 -6.32
N GLN A 346 -3.77 -29.30 -6.47
CA GLN A 346 -4.69 -28.88 -5.40
C GLN A 346 -5.45 -30.08 -4.84
N GLU A 347 -6.05 -30.92 -5.69
CA GLU A 347 -6.79 -32.10 -5.24
C GLU A 347 -5.88 -33.10 -4.50
N ARG A 348 -4.68 -33.34 -5.03
CA ARG A 348 -3.68 -34.18 -4.35
C ARG A 348 -3.31 -33.64 -2.97
N LEU A 349 -3.13 -32.32 -2.87
CA LEU A 349 -2.81 -31.63 -1.61
C LEU A 349 -3.99 -31.62 -0.63
N ARG A 350 -5.24 -31.66 -1.11
CA ARG A 350 -6.41 -31.85 -0.22
C ARG A 350 -6.38 -33.23 0.43
N GLN A 351 -5.97 -34.26 -0.30
CA GLN A 351 -5.99 -35.65 0.17
C GLN A 351 -4.79 -36.02 1.05
N ARG A 352 -3.59 -35.49 0.75
CA ARG A 352 -2.37 -35.84 1.50
C ARG A 352 -1.30 -34.76 1.43
N ASP A 353 -0.33 -34.89 2.32
CA ASP A 353 0.90 -34.13 2.28
C ASP A 353 1.77 -34.55 1.07
N ALA A 354 2.22 -33.56 0.29
CA ALA A 354 3.00 -33.74 -0.93
C ALA A 354 3.74 -32.45 -1.27
N ASN A 355 4.71 -32.53 -2.20
CA ASN A 355 5.40 -31.35 -2.70
C ASN A 355 4.40 -30.40 -3.38
N GLN A 356 4.40 -29.13 -2.97
CA GLN A 356 3.45 -28.09 -3.40
C GLN A 356 3.85 -27.38 -4.69
N TYR A 357 4.97 -27.75 -5.31
CA TYR A 357 5.50 -27.01 -6.45
C TYR A 357 5.29 -27.78 -7.76
N LEU A 358 4.81 -27.05 -8.76
CA LEU A 358 4.95 -27.38 -10.17
C LEU A 358 6.13 -26.61 -10.74
N SER A 359 6.77 -27.17 -11.77
CA SER A 359 7.90 -26.56 -12.44
C SER A 359 7.72 -26.72 -13.94
N PHE A 360 7.74 -25.60 -14.67
CA PHE A 360 7.54 -25.53 -16.10
C PHE A 360 8.75 -24.90 -16.78
N LYS A 361 9.15 -25.44 -17.93
CA LYS A 361 10.18 -24.88 -18.83
C LYS A 361 9.56 -24.40 -20.13
N HIS A 362 10.30 -23.58 -20.87
CA HIS A 362 9.83 -22.91 -22.09
C HIS A 362 8.64 -21.99 -21.81
N VAL A 363 8.68 -21.33 -20.64
CA VAL A 363 7.77 -20.23 -20.33
C VAL A 363 8.51 -18.96 -20.71
N SER A 364 8.08 -18.31 -21.77
CA SER A 364 8.65 -17.04 -22.20
C SER A 364 8.21 -15.89 -21.28
N ALA A 365 8.84 -14.72 -21.43
CA ALA A 365 8.39 -13.52 -20.72
C ALA A 365 6.97 -13.09 -21.15
N GLU A 366 6.59 -13.35 -22.41
CA GLU A 366 5.25 -13.11 -22.95
C GLU A 366 4.24 -14.08 -22.33
N ASP A 367 4.57 -15.38 -22.23
CA ASP A 367 3.71 -16.36 -21.56
C ASP A 367 3.47 -16.00 -20.08
N LEU A 368 4.52 -15.53 -19.40
CA LEU A 368 4.41 -15.05 -18.02
C LEU A 368 3.52 -13.80 -17.94
N HIS A 369 3.65 -12.87 -18.88
CA HIS A 369 2.81 -11.68 -18.95
C HIS A 369 1.34 -12.06 -19.18
N SER A 370 1.05 -12.97 -20.11
CA SER A 370 -0.31 -13.48 -20.33
C SER A 370 -0.88 -14.24 -19.12
N LEU A 371 -0.04 -14.98 -18.38
CA LEU A 371 -0.39 -15.60 -17.09
C LEU A 371 -0.76 -14.54 -16.04
N GLU A 372 -0.04 -13.41 -16.03
CA GLU A 372 -0.25 -12.30 -15.11
C GLU A 372 -1.51 -11.49 -15.45
N GLU A 373 -1.82 -11.30 -16.74
CA GLU A 373 -3.02 -10.60 -17.21
C GLU A 373 -4.32 -11.40 -17.00
N SER A 374 -4.24 -12.74 -16.93
CA SER A 374 -5.39 -13.63 -16.69
C SER A 374 -5.84 -13.63 -15.21
N ARG A 375 -5.89 -12.43 -14.61
CA ARG A 375 -5.78 -12.08 -13.18
C ARG A 375 -6.77 -12.80 -12.23
N ASP A 376 -7.93 -13.24 -12.71
CA ASP A 376 -9.01 -13.74 -11.85
C ASP A 376 -9.05 -15.26 -11.66
N GLN A 377 -8.49 -16.07 -12.56
CA GLN A 377 -8.61 -17.54 -12.46
C GLN A 377 -7.41 -18.22 -11.79
N VAL A 378 -6.19 -17.69 -11.93
CA VAL A 378 -4.96 -18.43 -11.58
C VAL A 378 -4.23 -17.82 -10.38
N ARG A 379 -4.08 -16.49 -10.31
CA ARG A 379 -3.16 -15.85 -9.35
C ARG A 379 -3.67 -15.83 -7.91
N ARG A 380 -4.98 -15.71 -7.67
CA ARG A 380 -5.56 -15.85 -6.31
C ARG A 380 -5.24 -17.21 -5.67
N ALA A 381 -4.92 -18.21 -6.48
CA ALA A 381 -4.77 -19.59 -6.05
C ALA A 381 -3.33 -20.09 -5.93
N VAL A 382 -2.29 -19.33 -6.33
CA VAL A 382 -0.87 -19.79 -6.36
C VAL A 382 0.15 -18.70 -6.03
N ARG A 383 1.43 -19.07 -5.87
CA ARG A 383 2.58 -18.15 -5.83
C ARG A 383 3.58 -18.48 -6.92
N LEU A 384 4.12 -17.46 -7.57
CA LEU A 384 5.01 -17.62 -8.73
C LEU A 384 6.47 -17.33 -8.39
N THR A 385 7.36 -18.08 -9.01
CA THR A 385 8.80 -17.77 -9.07
C THR A 385 9.30 -18.03 -10.48
N TYR A 386 9.87 -17.03 -11.14
CA TYR A 386 10.28 -17.11 -12.53
C TYR A 386 11.78 -16.87 -12.69
N PHE A 387 12.44 -17.69 -13.51
CA PHE A 387 13.85 -17.60 -13.84
C PHE A 387 14.00 -17.43 -15.36
N PRO A 388 14.23 -16.18 -15.85
CA PRO A 388 14.23 -15.90 -17.28
C PRO A 388 15.42 -16.52 -18.03
N ASP A 389 16.58 -16.62 -17.39
CA ASP A 389 17.80 -17.17 -17.99
C ASP A 389 17.69 -18.66 -18.34
N ILE A 390 16.75 -19.37 -17.71
CA ILE A 390 16.44 -20.78 -17.97
C ILE A 390 14.97 -20.99 -18.37
N GLU A 391 14.24 -19.91 -18.70
CA GLU A 391 12.82 -19.92 -19.09
C GLU A 391 11.95 -20.83 -18.19
N THR A 392 12.19 -20.79 -16.88
CA THR A 392 11.57 -21.71 -15.92
C THR A 392 10.64 -20.98 -14.97
N LEU A 393 9.38 -21.42 -14.92
CA LEU A 393 8.37 -20.98 -13.97
C LEU A 393 8.16 -22.05 -12.89
N LEU A 394 8.32 -21.68 -11.63
CA LEU A 394 7.84 -22.46 -10.50
C LEU A 394 6.50 -21.90 -10.04
N ILE A 395 5.57 -22.80 -9.77
CA ILE A 395 4.25 -22.48 -9.24
C ILE A 395 4.10 -23.23 -7.93
N LYS A 396 4.05 -22.49 -6.82
CA LYS A 396 3.72 -23.03 -5.50
C LYS A 396 2.22 -22.98 -5.33
N VAL A 397 1.62 -24.10 -4.90
CA VAL A 397 0.18 -24.24 -4.64
C VAL A 397 -0.10 -24.19 -3.13
N PRO A 398 -0.69 -23.09 -2.64
CA PRO A 398 -1.17 -22.93 -1.28
C PRO A 398 -2.18 -24.01 -0.82
N THR A 399 -2.02 -24.51 0.41
CA THR A 399 -3.02 -25.22 1.24
C THR A 399 -3.60 -24.35 2.37
N LEU A 400 -4.76 -24.69 2.95
CA LEU A 400 -5.30 -23.90 4.07
C LEU A 400 -4.34 -23.78 5.27
N HIS A 401 -3.61 -24.85 5.61
CA HIS A 401 -2.80 -24.89 6.83
C HIS A 401 -1.55 -24.00 6.74
N HIS A 402 -0.90 -23.94 5.58
CA HIS A 402 0.26 -23.05 5.43
C HIS A 402 -0.17 -21.57 5.34
N GLU A 403 -1.36 -21.26 4.76
CA GLU A 403 -1.96 -19.91 4.76
C GLU A 403 -2.24 -19.46 6.19
N LYS A 404 -2.88 -20.31 7.01
CA LYS A 404 -3.03 -20.06 8.45
C LYS A 404 -1.66 -19.80 9.10
N ALA A 405 -0.66 -20.65 8.83
CA ALA A 405 0.63 -20.54 9.48
C ALA A 405 1.34 -19.20 9.24
N HIS A 406 1.48 -18.75 7.98
CA HIS A 406 2.18 -17.47 7.76
C HIS A 406 1.34 -16.27 8.20
N ARG A 407 0.01 -16.30 8.01
CA ARG A 407 -0.86 -15.19 8.42
C ARG A 407 -0.89 -15.02 9.93
N SER A 408 -0.97 -16.10 10.71
CA SER A 408 -0.98 -15.97 12.17
C SER A 408 0.34 -15.44 12.74
N PHE A 409 1.49 -15.87 12.20
CA PHE A 409 2.79 -15.30 12.62
C PHE A 409 2.94 -13.83 12.19
N ALA A 410 2.43 -13.47 11.02
CA ALA A 410 2.39 -12.10 10.52
C ALA A 410 1.53 -11.20 11.42
N GLU A 411 0.29 -11.60 11.70
CA GLU A 411 -0.67 -10.90 12.55
C GLU A 411 -0.13 -10.70 13.96
N GLU A 412 0.37 -11.76 14.62
CA GLU A 412 0.97 -11.66 15.95
C GLU A 412 2.20 -10.74 15.98
N THR A 413 3.02 -10.77 14.93
CA THR A 413 4.16 -9.85 14.81
C THR A 413 3.67 -8.40 14.72
N VAL A 414 2.66 -8.14 13.89
CA VAL A 414 2.07 -6.80 13.74
C VAL A 414 1.43 -6.32 15.04
N THR A 415 0.68 -7.18 15.74
CA THR A 415 0.08 -6.87 17.04
C THR A 415 1.15 -6.52 18.06
N ALA A 416 2.21 -7.32 18.17
CA ALA A 416 3.32 -7.04 19.08
C ALA A 416 4.01 -5.69 18.77
N LEU A 417 4.29 -5.41 17.50
CA LEU A 417 4.88 -4.13 17.07
C LEU A 417 3.94 -2.94 17.32
N THR A 418 2.64 -3.12 17.12
CA THR A 418 1.61 -2.10 17.41
C THR A 418 1.58 -1.76 18.89
N ASN A 419 1.61 -2.77 19.77
CA ASN A 419 1.69 -2.58 21.22
C ASN A 419 2.97 -1.84 21.64
N MET A 420 4.07 -2.06 20.91
CA MET A 420 5.32 -1.33 21.08
C MET A 420 5.29 0.11 20.53
N GLY A 421 4.22 0.54 19.87
CA GLY A 421 4.07 1.89 19.33
C GLY A 421 4.71 2.08 17.95
N VAL A 422 5.09 1.01 17.26
CA VAL A 422 5.66 1.08 15.91
C VAL A 422 4.59 1.51 14.92
N ARG A 423 4.86 2.60 14.20
CA ARG A 423 3.91 3.21 13.26
C ARG A 423 3.68 2.32 12.05
N VAL A 424 2.50 2.39 11.45
CA VAL A 424 2.12 1.58 10.27
C VAL A 424 3.13 1.74 9.12
N MET A 425 3.62 2.97 8.86
CA MET A 425 4.62 3.25 7.83
C MET A 425 5.98 2.58 8.09
N GLU A 426 6.29 2.21 9.33
CA GLU A 426 7.55 1.54 9.69
C GLU A 426 7.48 0.02 9.61
N ARG A 427 6.27 -0.52 9.44
CA ARG A 427 5.95 -1.96 9.35
C ARG A 427 4.96 -2.21 8.20
N GLU A 428 5.18 -1.51 7.09
CA GLU A 428 4.34 -1.57 5.91
C GLU A 428 4.26 -3.01 5.39
N PRO A 429 3.05 -3.59 5.28
CA PRO A 429 2.88 -4.90 4.71
C PRO A 429 3.01 -4.82 3.18
N THR A 430 3.98 -5.52 2.63
CA THR A 430 4.12 -5.72 1.18
C THR A 430 3.54 -7.06 0.72
N GLY A 431 3.12 -7.91 1.67
CA GLY A 431 2.28 -9.08 1.42
C GLY A 431 2.87 -10.03 0.37
N ALA A 432 2.04 -10.43 -0.61
CA ALA A 432 2.40 -11.23 -1.77
C ALA A 432 3.02 -10.39 -2.91
N GLY A 433 3.64 -9.25 -2.58
CA GLY A 433 4.37 -8.41 -3.52
C GLY A 433 5.40 -9.21 -4.32
N ARG A 434 5.50 -8.90 -5.62
CA ARG A 434 6.45 -9.53 -6.53
C ARG A 434 7.74 -8.72 -6.53
N TYR A 435 8.86 -9.38 -6.31
CA TYR A 435 10.18 -8.76 -6.31
C TYR A 435 11.00 -9.27 -7.49
N THR A 436 11.74 -8.37 -8.12
CA THR A 436 12.59 -8.66 -9.28
C THR A 436 14.05 -8.53 -8.89
N ALA A 437 14.81 -9.61 -9.04
CA ALA A 437 16.25 -9.63 -8.85
C ALA A 437 16.98 -8.98 -10.03
N ARG A 438 18.28 -8.69 -9.87
CA ARG A 438 19.13 -8.18 -10.95
C ARG A 438 19.23 -9.13 -12.16
N SER A 439 19.09 -10.44 -11.93
CA SER A 439 19.03 -11.45 -12.98
C SER A 439 17.69 -11.46 -13.73
N ALA A 440 16.80 -10.50 -13.45
CA ALA A 440 15.40 -10.48 -13.85
C ALA A 440 14.57 -11.66 -13.33
N SER A 441 15.12 -12.53 -12.47
CA SER A 441 14.32 -13.55 -11.78
C SER A 441 13.31 -12.87 -10.86
N ARG A 442 12.10 -13.40 -10.79
CA ARG A 442 10.97 -12.80 -10.05
C ARG A 442 10.45 -13.77 -9.01
N LYS A 443 10.01 -13.29 -7.85
CA LYS A 443 9.38 -14.13 -6.82
C LYS A 443 8.35 -13.35 -5.99
N GLU A 444 7.30 -14.05 -5.59
CA GLU A 444 6.30 -13.59 -4.62
C GLU A 444 6.56 -14.21 -3.23
N ALA A 445 6.36 -13.42 -2.18
CA ALA A 445 6.39 -13.90 -0.79
C ALA A 445 5.01 -14.43 -0.35
N ASP A 446 4.97 -15.19 0.75
CA ASP A 446 3.69 -15.46 1.43
C ASP A 446 3.29 -14.28 2.32
N SER A 447 4.26 -13.72 3.07
CA SER A 447 4.10 -12.45 3.77
C SER A 447 5.44 -11.73 3.81
N SER A 448 5.42 -10.41 3.61
CA SER A 448 6.63 -9.60 3.68
C SER A 448 6.31 -8.21 4.23
N TYR A 449 7.32 -7.63 4.89
CA TYR A 449 7.23 -6.35 5.57
C TYR A 449 8.47 -5.51 5.30
N ARG A 450 8.25 -4.22 5.12
CA ARG A 450 9.32 -3.23 5.05
C ARG A 450 9.02 -2.07 5.98
N ASN A 451 10.03 -1.24 6.17
CA ASN A 451 9.86 0.07 6.75
C ASN A 451 9.83 1.05 5.60
N GLY A 452 8.64 1.55 5.26
CA GLY A 452 8.41 2.48 4.15
C GLY A 452 9.13 3.81 4.35
N LEU A 453 9.44 4.20 5.59
CA LEU A 453 10.26 5.40 5.86
C LEU A 453 11.73 5.20 5.49
N LEU A 454 12.24 3.97 5.56
CA LEU A 454 13.63 3.64 5.20
C LEU A 454 13.77 3.11 3.77
N ARG A 455 12.67 2.57 3.23
CA ARG A 455 12.57 1.91 1.92
C ARG A 455 11.27 2.35 1.22
N PRO A 456 11.19 3.62 0.79
CA PRO A 456 9.94 4.21 0.31
C PRO A 456 9.51 3.68 -1.06
N THR A 457 10.45 3.31 -1.93
CA THR A 457 10.21 2.88 -3.31
C THR A 457 9.54 1.52 -3.34
N GLY A 458 8.37 1.35 -3.97
CA GLY A 458 7.60 0.09 -3.98
C GLY A 458 8.38 -1.18 -4.42
N THR A 459 9.50 -1.01 -5.13
CA THR A 459 10.40 -2.08 -5.57
C THR A 459 11.50 -2.43 -4.56
N ASP A 460 11.63 -1.66 -3.48
CA ASP A 460 12.60 -1.92 -2.44
C ASP A 460 12.34 -3.25 -1.74
N TRP A 461 13.43 -3.97 -1.47
CA TRP A 461 13.36 -5.26 -0.79
C TRP A 461 12.68 -5.14 0.57
N PRO A 462 11.99 -6.18 1.05
CA PRO A 462 11.48 -6.20 2.40
C PRO A 462 12.63 -6.38 3.39
N HIS A 463 12.39 -6.01 4.64
CA HIS A 463 13.32 -6.30 5.74
C HIS A 463 13.06 -7.70 6.29
N PHE A 464 11.77 -8.06 6.40
CA PHE A 464 11.29 -9.31 6.97
C PHE A 464 10.41 -10.05 5.97
N VAL A 465 10.68 -11.35 5.79
CA VAL A 465 9.90 -12.25 4.95
C VAL A 465 9.49 -13.48 5.75
N ILE A 466 8.25 -13.91 5.56
CA ILE A 466 7.76 -15.22 6.00
C ILE A 466 7.48 -16.06 4.75
N GLU A 467 8.04 -17.27 4.75
CA GLU A 467 7.73 -18.32 3.79
C GLU A 467 7.12 -19.49 4.54
N SER A 468 6.12 -20.13 3.98
CA SER A 468 5.38 -21.21 4.60
C SER A 468 5.05 -22.31 3.59
N GLY A 469 5.13 -23.56 4.02
CA GLY A 469 4.71 -24.67 3.17
C GLY A 469 4.77 -26.02 3.86
N LEU A 470 4.39 -27.05 3.12
CA LEU A 470 4.36 -28.42 3.57
C LEU A 470 5.78 -29.00 3.68
N SER A 471 5.88 -30.01 4.54
CA SER A 471 7.12 -30.66 4.91
C SER A 471 7.86 -31.30 3.74
N GLU A 472 7.11 -31.78 2.77
CA GLU A 472 7.54 -32.44 1.54
C GLU A 472 8.16 -31.46 0.55
N SER A 473 7.93 -30.15 0.74
CA SER A 473 8.47 -29.07 -0.07
C SER A 473 9.73 -28.44 0.54
N LEU A 474 10.24 -28.95 1.66
CA LEU A 474 11.29 -28.28 2.45
C LEU A 474 12.54 -27.93 1.64
N SER A 475 12.95 -28.79 0.71
CA SER A 475 14.10 -28.52 -0.16
C SER A 475 13.89 -27.25 -1.01
N ARG A 476 12.73 -27.13 -1.67
CA ARG A 476 12.35 -25.95 -2.47
C ARG A 476 12.13 -24.72 -1.59
N LEU A 477 11.48 -24.87 -0.44
CA LEU A 477 11.27 -23.78 0.51
C LEU A 477 12.60 -23.19 1.02
N ARG A 478 13.64 -24.00 1.22
CA ARG A 478 14.98 -23.48 1.54
C ARG A 478 15.62 -22.76 0.36
N GLN A 479 15.29 -23.12 -0.89
CA GLN A 479 15.71 -22.34 -2.05
C GLN A 479 15.00 -20.99 -2.13
N ASP A 480 13.76 -20.88 -1.66
CA ASP A 480 13.08 -19.59 -1.51
C ASP A 480 13.85 -18.68 -0.53
N VAL A 481 14.29 -19.22 0.61
CA VAL A 481 15.15 -18.48 1.56
C VAL A 481 16.47 -18.04 0.92
N ASN A 482 17.12 -18.93 0.15
CA ASN A 482 18.33 -18.57 -0.61
C ASN A 482 18.05 -17.46 -1.61
N TRP A 483 16.91 -17.51 -2.31
CA TRP A 483 16.51 -16.51 -3.28
C TRP A 483 16.37 -15.14 -2.61
N TRP A 484 15.63 -15.04 -1.51
CA TRP A 484 15.44 -13.78 -0.78
C TRP A 484 16.75 -13.18 -0.28
N ILE A 485 17.61 -13.98 0.36
CA ILE A 485 18.83 -13.47 0.99
C ILE A 485 19.90 -13.15 -0.06
N ALA A 486 20.09 -14.00 -1.06
CA ALA A 486 21.16 -13.81 -2.04
C ALA A 486 20.80 -12.72 -3.07
N ASN A 487 19.58 -12.73 -3.62
CA ASN A 487 19.18 -11.77 -4.66
C ASN A 487 18.93 -10.36 -4.11
N SER A 488 18.53 -10.24 -2.85
CA SER A 488 18.45 -8.93 -2.20
C SER A 488 19.82 -8.34 -1.86
N GLY A 489 20.90 -9.14 -1.96
CA GLY A 489 22.24 -8.73 -1.54
C GLY A 489 22.33 -8.52 -0.03
N GLY A 490 21.61 -9.33 0.75
CA GLY A 490 21.53 -9.22 2.21
C GLY A 490 20.64 -8.07 2.71
N ARG A 491 19.82 -7.46 1.85
CA ARG A 491 18.84 -6.43 2.25
C ARG A 491 17.60 -7.02 2.92
N VAL A 492 17.25 -8.28 2.65
CA VAL A 492 16.32 -9.04 3.48
C VAL A 492 17.08 -9.49 4.73
N LEU A 493 16.71 -8.94 5.89
CA LEU A 493 17.47 -9.03 7.13
C LEU A 493 17.05 -10.21 8.02
N LEU A 494 15.82 -10.69 7.84
CA LEU A 494 15.24 -11.84 8.53
C LEU A 494 14.31 -12.59 7.58
N VAL A 495 14.50 -13.91 7.47
CA VAL A 495 13.53 -14.80 6.83
C VAL A 495 13.07 -15.84 7.85
N LEU A 496 11.75 -15.96 8.03
CA LEU A 496 11.13 -16.99 8.85
C LEU A 496 10.51 -18.04 7.93
N LEU A 497 11.00 -19.27 7.99
CA LEU A 497 10.47 -20.38 7.22
C LEU A 497 9.62 -21.29 8.11
N LEU A 498 8.33 -21.38 7.80
CA LEU A 498 7.33 -22.19 8.49
C LEU A 498 7.08 -23.48 7.69
N LYS A 499 7.38 -24.62 8.30
CA LYS A 499 7.20 -25.94 7.70
C LYS A 499 6.08 -26.67 8.44
N VAL A 500 5.01 -26.97 7.73
CA VAL A 500 3.81 -27.63 8.26
C VAL A 500 3.82 -29.10 7.88
N SER A 501 3.62 -30.00 8.85
CA SER A 501 3.29 -31.41 8.62
C SER A 501 1.89 -31.65 9.17
N ARG A 502 0.94 -32.00 8.32
CA ARG A 502 -0.46 -32.24 8.73
C ARG A 502 -0.60 -33.61 9.38
N SER A 503 0.08 -34.63 8.84
CA SER A 503 -0.01 -36.01 9.38
C SER A 503 0.38 -36.08 10.85
N ASP A 504 1.46 -35.36 11.22
CA ASP A 504 2.04 -35.43 12.55
C ASP A 504 1.70 -34.17 13.38
N GLN A 505 0.80 -33.31 12.85
CA GLN A 505 0.44 -32.00 13.37
C GLN A 505 1.65 -31.27 13.99
N THR A 506 2.67 -31.12 13.17
CA THR A 506 3.98 -30.57 13.56
C THR A 506 4.29 -29.32 12.76
N LEU A 507 4.55 -28.22 13.46
CA LEU A 507 5.05 -26.96 12.89
C LEU A 507 6.54 -26.83 13.20
N THR A 508 7.38 -26.79 12.18
CA THR A 508 8.81 -26.50 12.30
C THR A 508 9.08 -25.08 11.81
N ILE A 509 9.81 -24.30 12.60
CA ILE A 509 10.10 -22.90 12.36
C ILE A 509 11.60 -22.74 12.24
N GLU A 510 12.09 -22.33 11.08
CA GLU A 510 13.50 -22.02 10.85
C GLU A 510 13.67 -20.50 10.70
N LYS A 511 14.53 -19.89 11.53
CA LYS A 511 14.88 -18.46 11.43
C LYS A 511 16.22 -18.31 10.73
N TYR A 512 16.29 -17.43 9.74
CA TYR A 512 17.49 -17.17 8.95
C TYR A 512 17.89 -15.70 8.95
N PHE A 513 19.20 -15.45 9.01
CA PHE A 513 19.81 -14.14 8.72
C PHE A 513 20.70 -14.21 7.49
N PRO A 514 20.91 -13.07 6.80
CA PRO A 514 21.93 -12.96 5.78
C PRO A 514 23.33 -13.03 6.42
N GLN A 515 24.16 -13.94 5.92
CA GLN A 515 25.57 -14.02 6.26
C GLN A 515 26.41 -13.60 5.05
N ARG A 516 27.19 -12.52 5.22
CA ARG A 516 28.15 -12.09 4.21
C ARG A 516 29.27 -13.11 4.10
N GLN A 517 29.55 -13.50 2.88
CA GLN A 517 30.60 -14.45 2.58
C GLN A 517 31.93 -13.75 2.30
N PRO A 518 33.08 -14.30 2.75
CA PRO A 518 34.39 -13.73 2.42
C PRO A 518 34.61 -13.68 0.92
N VAL A 519 35.09 -12.53 0.42
CA VAL A 519 35.42 -12.36 -1.00
C VAL A 519 36.80 -12.98 -1.24
N THR A 520 36.84 -14.12 -1.93
CA THR A 520 38.08 -14.76 -2.38
C THR A 520 38.10 -14.85 -3.90
N ARG A 521 39.29 -14.74 -4.53
CA ARG A 521 39.42 -14.80 -6.00
C ARG A 521 38.82 -16.09 -6.60
N ALA A 522 39.04 -17.23 -5.94
CA ALA A 522 38.48 -18.51 -6.35
C ALA A 522 36.94 -18.54 -6.34
N ARG A 523 36.32 -17.87 -5.36
CA ARG A 523 34.85 -17.82 -5.25
C ARG A 523 34.20 -16.84 -6.21
N VAL A 524 34.85 -15.69 -6.43
CA VAL A 524 34.41 -14.73 -7.47
C VAL A 524 34.47 -15.40 -8.84
N ALA A 525 35.53 -16.16 -9.12
CA ALA A 525 35.65 -16.97 -10.34
C ALA A 525 34.58 -18.09 -10.43
N ALA A 526 34.17 -18.66 -9.29
CA ALA A 526 33.12 -19.69 -9.23
C ALA A 526 31.68 -19.12 -9.22
N GLY A 527 31.49 -17.79 -9.27
CA GLY A 527 30.16 -17.16 -9.23
C GLY A 527 29.41 -17.38 -7.91
N GLY A 528 30.10 -17.69 -6.80
CA GLY A 528 29.46 -18.05 -5.53
C GLY A 528 28.83 -16.85 -4.82
N PRO A 529 27.64 -16.98 -4.21
CA PRO A 529 26.84 -15.84 -3.77
C PRO A 529 27.52 -14.98 -2.71
N GLY A 530 27.32 -13.65 -2.79
CA GLY A 530 27.88 -12.68 -1.84
C GLY A 530 27.26 -12.78 -0.43
N PHE A 531 25.99 -13.18 -0.36
CA PHE A 531 25.27 -13.46 0.88
C PHE A 531 24.64 -14.84 0.79
N ILE A 532 24.71 -15.59 1.89
CA ILE A 532 24.00 -16.86 2.04
C ILE A 532 23.09 -16.83 3.26
N PRO A 533 22.04 -17.66 3.29
CA PRO A 533 21.24 -17.81 4.49
C PRO A 533 22.01 -18.56 5.58
N GLN A 534 22.16 -17.95 6.75
CA GLN A 534 22.60 -18.61 7.96
C GLN A 534 21.37 -18.95 8.81
N ARG A 535 21.14 -20.25 9.04
CA ARG A 535 20.08 -20.70 9.95
C ARG A 535 20.50 -20.43 11.39
N ILE A 536 19.73 -19.62 12.09
CA ILE A 536 20.01 -19.15 13.45
C ILE A 536 19.38 -20.08 14.48
N THR A 537 18.10 -20.42 14.28
CA THR A 537 17.37 -21.34 15.16
C THR A 537 16.46 -22.26 14.36
N THR A 538 16.16 -23.41 14.95
CA THR A 538 15.07 -24.29 14.55
C THR A 538 14.24 -24.59 15.79
N THR A 539 12.95 -24.32 15.70
CA THR A 539 11.98 -24.59 16.77
C THR A 539 10.90 -25.52 16.22
N VAL A 540 10.61 -26.61 16.91
CA VAL A 540 9.65 -27.63 16.47
C VAL A 540 8.52 -27.69 17.49
N VAL A 541 7.31 -27.43 17.04
CA VAL A 541 6.08 -27.50 17.84
C VAL A 541 5.30 -28.72 17.39
N LYS A 542 5.00 -29.62 18.33
CA LYS A 542 4.19 -30.82 18.08
C LYS A 542 2.91 -30.72 18.90
N VAL A 543 1.76 -30.76 18.23
CA VAL A 543 0.44 -30.70 18.89
C VAL A 543 -0.42 -31.94 18.64
N GLY A 544 0.00 -32.85 17.74
CA GLY A 544 -0.68 -34.13 17.49
C GLY A 544 -0.43 -35.22 18.54
N THR A 545 0.09 -34.84 19.71
CA THR A 545 0.37 -35.74 20.84
C THR A 545 -0.53 -35.39 22.02
N THR A 546 -0.74 -36.34 22.95
CA THR A 546 -1.54 -36.12 24.16
C THR A 546 -1.09 -34.91 24.98
N HIS A 547 0.21 -34.62 24.95
CA HIS A 547 0.80 -33.41 25.51
C HIS A 547 1.51 -32.65 24.40
N PRO A 548 1.02 -31.44 24.03
CA PRO A 548 1.74 -30.55 23.14
C PRO A 548 3.14 -30.25 23.66
N SER A 549 4.11 -30.15 22.77
CA SER A 549 5.50 -29.91 23.14
C SER A 549 6.20 -28.97 22.17
N VAL A 550 7.17 -28.21 22.68
CA VAL A 550 8.05 -27.35 21.89
C VAL A 550 9.49 -27.78 22.14
N GLN A 551 10.22 -28.05 21.05
CA GLN A 551 11.65 -28.34 21.06
C GLN A 551 12.41 -27.18 20.42
N GLY A 552 13.47 -26.72 21.08
CA GLY A 552 14.24 -25.55 20.64
C GLY A 552 13.84 -24.26 21.36
N PRO A 553 14.53 -23.14 21.08
CA PRO A 553 14.29 -21.88 21.78
C PRO A 553 12.96 -21.25 21.36
N PRO A 554 12.43 -20.30 22.15
CA PRO A 554 11.40 -19.37 21.69
C PRO A 554 11.78 -18.71 20.37
N VAL A 555 10.80 -18.39 19.53
CA VAL A 555 11.07 -17.68 18.27
C VAL A 555 11.13 -16.18 18.59
N VAL A 556 12.32 -15.61 18.49
CA VAL A 556 12.56 -14.18 18.69
C VAL A 556 12.76 -13.52 17.34
N LEU A 557 11.98 -12.49 17.02
CA LEU A 557 12.22 -11.62 15.86
C LEU A 557 12.91 -10.36 16.34
N GLU A 558 14.15 -10.18 15.91
CA GLU A 558 14.97 -9.04 16.28
C GLU A 558 14.38 -7.76 15.69
N PHE A 559 14.03 -6.80 16.55
CA PHE A 559 13.34 -5.57 16.16
C PHE A 559 14.03 -4.88 14.98
N HIS A 560 15.34 -4.68 15.08
CA HIS A 560 16.13 -4.00 14.04
C HIS A 560 16.20 -4.76 12.71
N ARG A 561 15.93 -6.06 12.69
CA ARG A 561 15.88 -6.85 11.46
C ARG A 561 14.48 -6.85 10.86
N VAL A 562 13.44 -6.71 11.67
CA VAL A 562 12.06 -6.58 11.20
C VAL A 562 11.79 -5.17 10.68
N ILE A 563 12.26 -4.15 11.40
CA ILE A 563 11.98 -2.73 11.13
C ILE A 563 13.12 -2.01 10.38
N GLY A 564 14.34 -2.54 10.40
CA GLY A 564 15.48 -1.91 9.72
C GLY A 564 16.17 -0.77 10.49
N ARG A 565 15.71 -0.44 11.70
CA ARG A 565 16.36 0.53 12.62
C ARG A 565 16.44 0.01 14.05
N GLN A 566 17.28 0.62 14.87
CA GLN A 566 17.39 0.26 16.28
C GLN A 566 16.08 0.54 17.05
N PRO A 567 15.76 -0.26 18.08
CA PRO A 567 14.62 -0.01 18.94
C PRO A 567 14.85 1.23 19.83
N VAL A 568 13.79 1.98 20.09
CA VAL A 568 13.71 3.09 21.03
C VAL A 568 13.26 2.57 22.39
N ALA A 569 14.20 2.53 23.34
CA ALA A 569 13.95 2.10 24.71
C ALA A 569 13.04 3.09 25.47
N PRO A 570 12.28 2.63 26.49
CA PRO A 570 12.16 1.24 26.95
C PRO A 570 11.05 0.45 26.22
N ARG A 571 10.25 1.10 25.37
CA ARG A 571 9.01 0.54 24.82
C ARG A 571 9.27 -0.49 23.72
N GLU A 572 10.13 -0.16 22.75
CA GLU A 572 10.43 -1.03 21.62
C GLU A 572 11.44 -2.11 21.98
N ARG A 573 11.16 -3.34 21.57
CA ARG A 573 11.97 -4.53 21.89
C ARG A 573 11.75 -5.61 20.84
N ASN A 574 12.50 -6.70 20.93
CA ASN A 574 12.29 -7.85 20.04
C ASN A 574 10.88 -8.43 20.24
N VAL A 575 10.28 -8.93 19.16
CA VAL A 575 9.02 -9.69 19.23
C VAL A 575 9.36 -11.11 19.65
N VAL A 576 8.67 -11.64 20.67
CA VAL A 576 8.97 -12.96 21.25
C VAL A 576 7.73 -13.84 21.19
N PHE A 577 7.81 -14.92 20.40
CA PHE A 577 6.87 -16.02 20.42
C PHE A 577 7.33 -17.04 21.46
N ALA A 578 6.80 -16.93 22.67
CA ALA A 578 7.05 -17.87 23.74
C ALA A 578 6.45 -19.26 23.41
N HIS A 579 6.91 -20.30 24.10
CA HIS A 579 6.44 -21.67 23.86
C HIS A 579 4.92 -21.82 23.97
N ALA A 580 4.27 -21.12 24.90
CA ALA A 580 2.82 -21.12 25.04
C ALA A 580 2.11 -20.57 23.79
N THR A 581 2.52 -19.39 23.31
CA THR A 581 2.01 -18.79 22.07
C THR A 581 2.26 -19.69 20.87
N LEU A 582 3.44 -20.32 20.78
CA LEU A 582 3.75 -21.25 19.69
C LEU A 582 2.83 -22.48 19.67
N ILE A 583 2.47 -23.02 20.84
CA ILE A 583 1.49 -24.12 20.95
C ILE A 583 0.11 -23.65 20.51
N GLU A 584 -0.34 -22.47 20.96
CA GLU A 584 -1.64 -21.91 20.60
C GLU A 584 -1.77 -21.68 19.09
N LEU A 585 -0.76 -21.06 18.48
CA LEU A 585 -0.70 -20.87 17.03
C LEU A 585 -0.72 -22.23 16.30
N ALA A 586 0.07 -23.20 16.74
CA ALA A 586 0.07 -24.54 16.14
C ALA A 586 -1.30 -25.22 16.25
N LEU A 587 -1.97 -25.15 17.40
CA LEU A 587 -3.33 -25.68 17.57
C LEU A 587 -4.33 -25.01 16.61
N MET A 588 -4.22 -23.69 16.40
CA MET A 588 -5.08 -22.96 15.45
C MET A 588 -4.80 -23.34 13.99
N ILE A 589 -3.53 -23.57 13.65
CA ILE A 589 -3.10 -24.01 12.30
C ILE A 589 -3.65 -25.40 11.96
N PHE A 590 -3.68 -26.33 12.93
CA PHE A 590 -4.07 -27.73 12.73
C PHE A 590 -5.52 -28.07 13.11
N LYS A 591 -6.29 -27.09 13.61
CA LYS A 591 -7.76 -27.13 13.68
C LYS A 591 -8.34 -26.96 12.28
#